data_AF-E2S8B6-F1
#
_entry.id   AF-E2S8B6-F1
#
_cell.length_a   1.000
_cell.length_b   1.000
_cell.length_c   1.000
_cell.angle_alpha   90.00
_cell.angle_beta   90.00
_cell.angle_gamma   90.00
#
_symmetry.space_group_name_H-M   'P 1'
#
loop_
_entity.id
_entity.type
_entity.pdbx_description
1 polymer ?
#
loop_
_entity_poly.entity_id
_entity_poly.type
_entity_poly.pdbx_seq_one_letter_code
_entity_poly.pdbx_strand_id
1 'polypeptide(L)'
;MWDKRQHHTHHQEKPMTTALNDDHHEHDEMLTIEEAAALLRVPVATMRYWRYTGDGPFSFKVQRHVRYWRTDLILWRSEQGRRPDPVEPQH
;
A
#
# COMPACT_ATOMS: atom_id res chain seq x y z
N MET A 1 11.29 10.58 -25.57
CA MET A 1 11.37 11.55 -24.47
C MET A 1 10.38 11.13 -23.40
N TRP A 2 10.86 10.42 -22.38
CA TRP A 2 10.14 10.21 -21.13
C TRP A 2 11.03 10.86 -20.09
N ASP A 3 10.53 11.95 -19.52
CA ASP A 3 11.27 12.93 -18.75
C ASP A 3 11.75 12.37 -17.41
N LYS A 4 12.98 12.72 -17.04
CA LYS A 4 13.58 12.40 -15.74
C LYS A 4 12.90 13.26 -14.68
N ARG A 5 12.02 12.67 -13.87
CA ARG A 5 11.66 13.25 -12.58
C ARG A 5 12.33 12.46 -11.47
N GLN A 6 13.53 12.93 -11.12
CA GLN A 6 14.07 13.02 -9.77
C GLN A 6 13.41 12.07 -8.75
N HIS A 7 14.06 10.95 -8.41
CA HIS A 7 13.81 10.26 -7.16
C HIS A 7 14.41 11.11 -6.03
N HIS A 8 13.78 12.25 -5.73
CA HIS A 8 13.92 12.83 -4.40
C HIS A 8 13.31 11.82 -3.44
N THR A 9 14.18 11.10 -2.74
CA THR A 9 13.84 10.39 -1.51
C THR A 9 13.38 11.43 -0.50
N HIS A 10 12.10 11.81 -0.58
CA HIS A 10 11.47 12.60 0.46
C HIS A 10 11.25 11.65 1.63
N HIS A 11 12.22 11.64 2.54
CA HIS A 11 12.07 11.20 3.90
C HIS A 11 11.05 12.17 4.55
N GLN A 12 9.76 11.86 4.45
CA GLN A 12 8.72 12.55 5.19
C GLN A 12 7.80 11.49 5.78
N GLU A 13 7.62 11.62 7.08
CA GLU A 13 6.99 10.69 8.01
C GLU A 13 5.67 10.18 7.46
N LYS A 14 5.53 8.86 7.30
CA LYS A 14 4.25 8.22 6.94
C LYS A 14 3.58 7.69 8.22
N PRO A 15 2.88 8.48 9.05
CA PRO A 15 1.88 7.90 9.92
C PRO A 15 0.63 7.68 9.06
N MET A 16 0.39 6.45 8.58
CA MET A 16 -0.95 5.93 8.22
C MET A 16 -0.90 4.45 7.78
N THR A 17 -0.03 3.63 8.37
CA THR A 17 -0.13 2.15 8.28
C THR A 17 0.05 1.48 9.64
N THR A 18 0.43 2.24 10.66
CA THR A 18 0.40 1.71 12.03
C THR A 18 -0.99 1.88 12.60
N ALA A 19 -1.62 0.74 12.92
CA ALA A 19 -2.69 0.55 13.88
C ALA A 19 -4.12 0.90 13.43
N LEU A 20 -4.78 -0.07 12.80
CA LEU A 20 -6.02 -0.58 13.38
C LEU A 20 -5.68 -1.90 14.09
N ASN A 21 -5.21 -1.76 15.32
CA ASN A 21 -5.16 -2.73 16.43
C ASN A 21 -4.76 -4.19 16.11
N ASP A 22 -3.69 -4.60 16.79
CA ASP A 22 -2.99 -5.90 16.84
C ASP A 22 -3.89 -7.16 17.01
N ASP A 23 -5.21 -7.01 17.16
CA ASP A 23 -6.18 -8.09 17.41
C ASP A 23 -7.14 -8.37 16.22
N HIS A 24 -7.12 -7.58 15.13
CA HIS A 24 -8.12 -7.74 14.06
C HIS A 24 -7.76 -8.73 12.95
N HIS A 25 -6.55 -9.30 12.96
CA HIS A 25 -6.11 -10.26 11.94
C HIS A 25 -6.32 -11.74 12.33
N GLU A 26 -6.77 -12.03 13.55
CA GLU A 26 -7.01 -13.42 14.00
C GLU A 26 -7.98 -14.19 13.08
N HIS A 27 -8.88 -13.46 12.42
CA HIS A 27 -9.85 -14.01 11.48
C HIS A 27 -9.72 -13.44 10.06
N ASP A 28 -8.59 -12.77 9.76
CA ASP A 28 -8.37 -12.19 8.44
C ASP A 28 -7.63 -13.16 7.51
N GLU A 29 -7.89 -13.00 6.21
CA GLU A 29 -7.34 -13.84 5.16
C GLU A 29 -5.95 -13.35 4.76
N MET A 30 -4.95 -14.23 4.85
CA MET A 30 -3.59 -13.96 4.36
C MET A 30 -3.47 -14.23 2.85
N LEU A 31 -3.32 -13.16 2.08
CA LEU A 31 -3.17 -13.23 0.64
C LEU A 31 -1.70 -13.27 0.21
N THR A 32 -1.42 -14.05 -0.82
CA THR A 32 -0.19 -13.99 -1.63
C THR A 32 -0.13 -12.70 -2.45
N ILE A 33 1.02 -12.43 -3.07
CA ILE A 33 1.16 -11.25 -3.94
C ILE A 33 0.28 -11.36 -5.20
N GLU A 34 0.04 -12.57 -5.70
CA GLU A 34 -0.87 -12.86 -6.81
C GLU A 34 -2.33 -12.56 -6.44
N GLU A 35 -2.79 -13.04 -5.27
CA GLU A 35 -4.14 -12.80 -4.78
C GLU A 35 -4.36 -11.31 -4.43
N ALA A 36 -3.36 -10.67 -3.81
CA ALA A 36 -3.40 -9.25 -3.51
C ALA A 36 -3.49 -8.39 -4.79
N ALA A 37 -2.70 -8.74 -5.82
CA ALA A 37 -2.76 -8.09 -7.12
C ALA A 37 -4.14 -8.26 -7.78
N ALA A 38 -4.71 -9.46 -7.72
CA ALA A 38 -6.05 -9.74 -8.22
C ALA A 38 -7.12 -8.93 -7.47
N LEU A 39 -7.03 -8.82 -6.14
CA LEU A 39 -7.95 -8.06 -5.31
C LEU A 39 -7.92 -6.56 -5.65
N LEU A 40 -6.72 -6.00 -5.81
CA LEU A 40 -6.51 -4.60 -6.16
C LEU A 40 -6.70 -4.30 -7.65
N ARG A 41 -6.86 -5.33 -8.49
CA ARG A 41 -6.97 -5.22 -9.96
C ARG A 41 -5.76 -4.55 -10.60
N VAL A 42 -4.56 -4.91 -10.13
CA VAL A 42 -3.27 -4.43 -10.67
C VAL A 42 -2.38 -5.59 -11.11
N PRO A 43 -1.38 -5.38 -11.99
CA PRO A 43 -0.38 -6.39 -12.29
C PRO A 43 0.47 -6.75 -11.06
N VAL A 44 0.89 -8.03 -10.95
CA VAL A 44 1.82 -8.48 -9.89
C VAL A 44 3.14 -7.71 -9.93
N ALA A 45 3.61 -7.30 -11.11
CA ALA A 45 4.80 -6.48 -11.26
C ALA A 45 4.67 -5.12 -10.53
N THR A 46 3.48 -4.52 -10.54
CA THR A 46 3.19 -3.29 -9.81
C THR A 46 3.27 -3.50 -8.29
N MET A 47 2.72 -4.60 -7.78
CA MET A 47 2.87 -4.95 -6.36
C MET A 47 4.33 -5.13 -5.96
N ARG A 48 5.14 -5.81 -6.79
CA ARG A 48 6.59 -5.97 -6.56
C ARG A 48 7.31 -4.62 -6.56
N TYR A 49 6.96 -3.75 -7.50
CA TYR A 49 7.49 -2.39 -7.57
C TYR A 49 7.15 -1.59 -6.31
N TRP A 50 5.89 -1.57 -5.89
CA TRP A 50 5.49 -0.87 -4.67
C TRP A 50 6.17 -1.38 -3.40
N ARG A 51 6.44 -2.69 -3.31
CA ARG A 51 7.23 -3.24 -2.21
C ARG A 51 8.68 -2.77 -2.24
N TYR A 52 9.25 -2.58 -3.43
CA TYR A 52 10.59 -2.06 -3.58
C TYR A 52 10.66 -0.57 -3.23
N THR A 53 9.64 0.23 -3.57
CA THR A 53 9.61 1.67 -3.30
C THR A 53 9.05 2.05 -1.93
N GLY A 54 8.26 1.17 -1.29
CA GLY A 54 7.57 1.46 -0.03
C GLY A 54 6.28 2.27 -0.19
N ASP A 55 5.66 2.26 -1.38
CA ASP A 55 4.44 3.04 -1.70
C ASP A 55 3.18 2.17 -1.85
N GLY A 56 3.26 0.92 -1.38
CA GLY A 56 2.18 -0.05 -1.50
C GLY A 56 1.39 -0.26 -0.22
N PRO A 57 0.39 -1.16 -0.30
CA PRO A 57 -0.28 -1.68 0.88
C PRO A 57 0.70 -2.39 1.81
N PHE A 58 0.35 -2.45 3.10
CA PHE A 58 1.15 -3.13 4.10
C PHE A 58 1.43 -4.58 3.71
N SER A 59 2.67 -5.02 3.87
CA SER A 59 3.07 -6.40 3.62
C SER A 59 3.95 -6.89 4.75
N PHE A 60 3.82 -8.16 5.08
CA PHE A 60 4.61 -8.81 6.12
C PHE A 60 5.20 -10.12 5.63
N LYS A 61 6.19 -10.64 6.35
CA LYS A 61 6.87 -11.90 6.01
C LYS A 61 6.39 -13.00 6.94
N VAL A 62 5.97 -14.11 6.34
CA VAL A 62 5.78 -15.40 7.01
C VAL A 62 6.88 -16.33 6.51
N GLN A 63 7.93 -16.48 7.31
CA GLN A 63 9.18 -17.11 6.90
C GLN A 63 9.75 -16.49 5.60
N ARG A 64 9.77 -17.25 4.50
CA ARG A 64 10.25 -16.82 3.18
C ARG A 64 9.19 -16.19 2.29
N HIS A 65 7.92 -16.23 2.71
CA HIS A 65 6.78 -15.81 1.90
C HIS A 65 6.31 -14.43 2.34
N VAL A 66 5.95 -13.61 1.36
CA VAL A 66 5.34 -12.31 1.62
C VAL A 66 3.84 -12.48 1.58
N ARG A 67 3.19 -11.90 2.57
CA ARG A 67 1.75 -11.94 2.74
C ARG A 67 1.19 -10.54 2.94
N TYR A 68 -0.11 -10.46 2.67
CA TYR A 68 -0.93 -9.29 2.86
C TYR A 68 -2.16 -9.72 3.64
N TRP A 69 -2.61 -8.88 4.55
CA TRP A 69 -3.93 -9.02 5.13
C TRP A 69 -4.95 -8.46 4.14
N ARG A 70 -6.07 -9.16 3.95
CA ARG A 70 -7.12 -8.71 3.05
C ARG A 70 -7.68 -7.35 3.50
N THR A 71 -7.86 -7.16 4.82
CA THR A 71 -8.39 -5.90 5.37
C THR A 71 -7.46 -4.73 5.08
N ASP A 72 -6.15 -4.89 5.27
CA ASP A 72 -5.15 -3.87 4.95
C ASP A 72 -5.17 -3.46 3.47
N LEU A 73 -5.34 -4.44 2.57
CA LEU A 73 -5.46 -4.15 1.13
C LEU A 73 -6.71 -3.34 0.80
N ILE A 74 -7.84 -3.65 1.44
CA ILE A 74 -9.10 -2.92 1.27
C ILE A 74 -8.97 -1.50 1.81
N LEU A 75 -8.40 -1.34 3.00
CA LEU A 75 -8.17 -0.04 3.63
C LEU A 75 -7.28 0.82 2.74
N TRP A 76 -6.11 0.31 2.35
CA TRP A 76 -5.19 1.01 1.44
C TRP A 76 -5.88 1.44 0.14
N ARG A 77 -6.69 0.54 -0.47
CA ARG A 77 -7.45 0.87 -1.69
C ARG A 77 -8.45 2.02 -1.46
N SER A 78 -9.13 2.02 -0.32
CA SER A 78 -10.12 3.06 0.00
C SER A 78 -9.46 4.44 0.16
N GLU A 79 -8.25 4.48 0.72
CA GLU A 79 -7.46 5.71 0.87
C GLU A 79 -7.01 6.26 -0.48
N GLN A 80 -6.59 5.41 -1.42
CA GLN A 80 -6.22 5.84 -2.77
C GLN A 80 -7.41 6.44 -3.56
N GLY A 81 -8.63 5.95 -3.29
CA GLY A 81 -9.86 6.47 -3.91
C GLY A 81 -10.30 7.82 -3.35
N ARG A 82 -9.84 8.17 -2.15
CA ARG A 82 -10.02 9.51 -1.58
C ARG A 82 -9.03 10.45 -2.27
N ARG A 83 -9.45 11.03 -3.40
CA ARG A 83 -8.76 12.19 -3.98
C ARG A 83 -8.55 13.19 -2.84
N PRO A 84 -7.31 13.63 -2.53
CA PRO A 84 -7.14 14.71 -1.59
C PRO A 84 -7.93 15.90 -2.16
N ASP A 85 -8.90 16.39 -1.39
CA ASP A 85 -9.62 17.62 -1.75
C ASP A 85 -8.56 18.69 -2.03
N PRO A 86 -8.68 19.47 -3.12
CA PRO A 86 -7.77 20.57 -3.35
C PRO A 86 -7.88 21.49 -2.13
N VAL A 87 -6.86 21.50 -1.28
CA VAL A 87 -6.74 22.48 -0.20
C VAL A 87 -6.61 23.83 -0.89
N GLU A 88 -7.71 24.55 -0.99
CA GLU A 88 -7.74 25.89 -1.59
C GLU A 88 -6.84 26.78 -0.73
N PRO A 89 -5.78 27.38 -1.31
CA PRO A 89 -4.88 28.23 -0.54
C PRO A 89 -5.67 29.46 -0.07
N GLN A 90 -5.86 29.57 1.25
CA GLN A 90 -6.42 30.77 1.87
C GLN A 90 -5.42 31.91 1.66
N HIS A 91 -5.85 32.91 0.88
CA HIS A 91 -5.15 34.17 0.65
C HIS A 91 -5.12 35.05 1.92
#